data_AF-A0A5B7FZX1-F1
#
_entry.id   AF-A0A5B7FZX1-F1
#
_cell.length_a   1.000
_cell.length_b   1.000
_cell.length_c   1.000
_cell.angle_alpha   90.00
_cell.angle_beta   90.00
_cell.angle_gamma   90.00
#
_symmetry.space_group_name_H-M   'P 1'
#
loop_
_entity.id
_entity.type
_entity.pdbx_description
1 polymer ?
#
loop_
_entity_poly.entity_id
_entity_poly.type
_entity_poly.pdbx_seq_one_letter_code
_entity_poly.pdbx_strand_id
1 'polypeptide(L)'
;MEVLGAGILDSCSFDYLTRDWNLRSFGICIFVFDYCVPLFVILFAYMFIVKAIVAHEKAMREQAKKMNVSNLRSNAEANAQSAEVRIAKVAMTNVALWLICWTPYASVVVQGLFFNQDDITPIVSMLPALLAKSASVYNPIIYAINHPKFRLALMKQMPGFCIHEEDDKASGADTKSTETAKA
;
A
#
# COMPACT_ATOMS: atom_id res chain seq x y z
N MET A 1 1.40 -5.06 32.29
CA MET A 1 1.87 -5.30 30.92
C MET A 1 2.74 -6.53 30.98
N GLU A 2 2.14 -7.70 30.83
CA GLU A 2 2.88 -8.97 30.79
C GLU A 2 3.26 -9.22 29.33
N VAL A 3 4.57 -9.33 29.11
CA VAL A 3 5.16 -9.50 27.79
C VAL A 3 5.44 -10.98 27.63
N LEU A 4 4.73 -11.65 26.72
CA LEU A 4 5.06 -13.02 26.37
C LEU A 4 6.13 -13.01 25.28
N GLY A 5 7.15 -13.83 25.51
CA GLY A 5 8.11 -14.17 24.47
C GLY A 5 7.38 -14.94 23.37
N ALA A 6 7.13 -14.33 22.21
CA ALA A 6 6.57 -15.04 21.08
C ALA A 6 7.62 -16.01 20.52
N GLY A 7 7.24 -17.28 20.30
CA GLY A 7 8.13 -18.29 19.73
C GLY A 7 9.18 -18.84 20.71
N ILE A 8 10.48 -18.71 20.38
CA ILE A 8 11.62 -19.24 21.16
C ILE A 8 12.16 -18.26 22.22
N LEU A 9 11.33 -17.31 22.69
CA LEU A 9 11.69 -16.26 23.67
C LEU A 9 12.67 -15.19 23.16
N ASP A 10 12.84 -15.01 21.86
CA ASP A 10 13.71 -13.98 21.26
C ASP A 10 12.97 -12.70 20.87
N SER A 11 11.63 -12.69 20.95
CA SER A 11 10.80 -11.57 20.53
C SER A 11 9.61 -11.38 21.46
N CYS A 12 9.18 -10.13 21.63
CA CYS A 12 8.10 -9.76 22.55
C CYS A 12 6.79 -9.52 21.77
N SER A 13 5.67 -10.00 22.32
CA SER A 13 4.32 -9.60 21.91
C SER A 13 3.37 -9.49 23.11
N PHE A 14 2.16 -9.00 22.86
CA PHE A 14 1.10 -9.02 23.87
C PHE A 14 0.62 -10.45 24.12
N ASP A 15 0.13 -10.70 25.32
CA ASP A 15 -0.36 -12.02 25.72
C ASP A 15 -1.73 -12.33 25.09
N TYR A 16 -1.75 -13.31 24.18
CA TYR A 16 -2.96 -13.88 23.59
C TYR A 16 -3.18 -15.34 23.99
N LEU A 17 -2.40 -15.88 24.94
CA LEU A 17 -2.48 -17.26 25.43
C LEU A 17 -3.18 -17.33 26.79
N THR A 18 -2.89 -16.41 27.70
CA THR A 18 -3.50 -16.39 29.02
C THR A 18 -4.99 -16.06 28.95
N ARG A 19 -5.81 -16.84 29.64
CA ARG A 19 -7.27 -16.72 29.64
C ARG A 19 -7.83 -15.85 30.77
N ASP A 20 -6.99 -15.06 31.42
CA ASP A 20 -7.46 -14.04 32.35
C ASP A 20 -8.34 -13.02 31.64
N TRP A 21 -9.39 -12.55 32.33
CA TRP A 21 -10.37 -11.66 31.72
C TRP A 21 -9.77 -10.31 31.28
N ASN A 22 -8.81 -9.77 32.03
CA ASN A 22 -8.19 -8.50 31.70
C ASN A 22 -7.30 -8.61 30.46
N LEU A 23 -6.48 -9.65 30.39
CA LEU A 23 -5.60 -9.90 29.24
C LEU A 23 -6.40 -10.26 27.99
N ARG A 24 -7.42 -11.11 28.14
CA ARG A 24 -8.26 -11.54 27.02
C ARG A 24 -9.09 -10.39 26.45
N SER A 25 -9.70 -9.56 27.29
CA SER A 25 -10.44 -8.38 26.82
C SER A 25 -9.52 -7.38 26.14
N PHE A 26 -8.31 -7.15 26.67
CA PHE A 26 -7.29 -6.34 26.02
C PHE A 26 -6.87 -6.89 24.64
N GLY A 27 -6.62 -8.20 24.53
CA GLY A 27 -6.27 -8.85 23.26
C GLY A 27 -7.39 -8.76 22.22
N ILE A 28 -8.65 -8.88 22.65
CA ILE A 28 -9.82 -8.68 21.77
C ILE A 28 -9.88 -7.24 21.28
N CYS A 29 -9.69 -6.25 22.16
CA CYS A 29 -9.67 -4.84 21.77
C CYS A 29 -8.58 -4.57 20.73
N ILE A 30 -7.35 -5.03 20.95
CA ILE A 30 -6.26 -4.89 19.96
C ILE A 30 -6.67 -5.50 18.62
N PHE A 31 -7.15 -6.75 18.60
CA PHE A 31 -7.53 -7.40 17.35
C PHE A 31 -8.62 -6.61 16.58
N VAL A 32 -9.63 -6.09 17.29
CA VAL A 32 -10.70 -5.32 16.66
C VAL A 32 -10.18 -4.00 16.10
N PHE A 33 -9.45 -3.21 16.90
CA PHE A 33 -9.05 -1.86 16.51
C PHE A 33 -7.83 -1.83 15.58
N ASP A 34 -6.87 -2.73 15.74
CA ASP A 34 -5.64 -2.75 14.94
C ASP A 34 -5.74 -3.62 13.70
N TYR A 35 -6.70 -4.56 13.63
CA TYR A 35 -6.88 -5.43 12.47
C TYR A 35 -8.25 -5.27 11.80
N CYS A 36 -9.36 -5.48 12.53
CA CYS A 36 -10.69 -5.47 11.91
C CYS A 36 -11.11 -4.08 11.38
N VAL A 37 -10.88 -3.01 12.14
CA VAL A 37 -11.23 -1.64 11.71
C VAL A 37 -10.43 -1.22 10.47
N PRO A 38 -9.09 -1.33 10.43
CA PRO A 38 -8.31 -1.08 9.22
C PRO A 38 -8.78 -1.94 8.04
N LEU A 39 -8.99 -3.24 8.24
CA LEU A 39 -9.49 -4.14 7.21
C LEU A 39 -10.83 -3.67 6.64
N PHE A 40 -11.78 -3.26 7.49
CA PHE A 40 -13.06 -2.73 7.04
C PHE A 40 -12.91 -1.45 6.21
N VAL A 41 -12.09 -0.50 6.67
CA VAL A 41 -11.81 0.75 5.95
C VAL A 41 -11.20 0.45 4.58
N ILE A 42 -10.25 -0.49 4.54
CA ILE A 42 -9.63 -0.99 3.31
C ILE A 42 -10.69 -1.56 2.37
N LEU A 43 -11.48 -2.54 2.83
CA LEU A 43 -12.50 -3.18 2.00
C LEU A 43 -13.49 -2.15 1.46
N PHE A 44 -13.94 -1.23 2.30
CA PHE A 44 -14.81 -0.13 1.88
C PHE A 44 -14.14 0.71 0.79
N ALA A 45 -12.93 1.21 1.02
CA ALA A 45 -12.19 2.01 0.03
C ALA A 45 -12.00 1.27 -1.31
N TYR A 46 -11.66 -0.02 -1.28
CA TYR A 46 -11.50 -0.83 -2.49
C TYR A 46 -12.79 -0.98 -3.28
N MET A 47 -13.94 -1.10 -2.61
CA MET A 47 -15.23 -1.11 -3.29
C MET A 47 -15.48 0.18 -4.07
N PHE A 48 -15.05 1.35 -3.57
CA PHE A 48 -15.11 2.61 -4.31
C PHE A 48 -14.09 2.68 -5.44
N ILE A 49 -12.88 2.20 -5.21
CA ILE A 49 -11.81 2.20 -6.23
C ILE A 49 -12.21 1.33 -7.42
N VAL A 50 -12.70 0.11 -7.21
CA VAL A 50 -13.15 -0.77 -8.30
C VAL A 50 -14.27 -0.12 -9.10
N LYS A 51 -15.24 0.52 -8.43
CA LYS A 51 -16.29 1.29 -9.10
C LYS A 51 -15.72 2.44 -9.94
N ALA A 52 -14.74 3.17 -9.41
CA ALA A 52 -14.07 4.25 -10.12
C ALA A 52 -13.29 3.75 -11.34
N ILE A 53 -12.58 2.61 -11.24
CA ILE A 53 -11.84 2.01 -12.35
C ILE A 53 -12.80 1.57 -13.47
N VAL A 54 -13.90 0.91 -13.13
CA VAL A 54 -14.90 0.49 -14.14
C VAL A 54 -15.53 1.71 -14.84
N ALA A 55 -15.83 2.77 -14.10
CA ALA A 55 -16.32 4.02 -14.67
C ALA A 55 -15.27 4.69 -15.57
N HIS A 56 -14.00 4.69 -15.14
CA HIS A 56 -12.86 5.23 -15.87
C HIS A 56 -12.62 4.47 -17.18
N GLU A 57 -12.61 3.15 -17.16
CA GLU A 57 -12.46 2.32 -18.37
C GLU A 57 -13.58 2.58 -19.38
N LYS A 58 -14.82 2.70 -18.89
CA LYS A 58 -15.97 3.04 -19.74
C LYS A 58 -15.83 4.43 -20.36
N ALA A 59 -15.46 5.43 -19.57
CA ALA A 59 -15.24 6.79 -20.05
C ALA A 59 -14.10 6.87 -21.08
N MET A 60 -12.98 6.19 -20.83
CA MET A 60 -11.84 6.07 -21.76
C MET A 60 -12.25 5.40 -23.08
N ARG A 61 -13.05 4.33 -23.01
CA ARG A 61 -13.57 3.65 -24.21
C ARG A 61 -14.50 4.54 -25.02
N GLU A 62 -15.28 5.39 -24.36
CA GLU A 62 -16.15 6.38 -25.01
C GLU A 62 -15.36 7.56 -25.59
N GLN A 63 -14.33 8.03 -24.89
CA GLN A 63 -13.41 9.05 -25.38
C GLN A 63 -12.61 8.56 -26.59
N ALA A 64 -12.11 7.32 -26.59
CA ALA A 64 -11.42 6.72 -27.72
C ALA A 64 -12.30 6.67 -29.00
N LYS A 65 -13.62 6.52 -28.85
CA LYS A 65 -14.57 6.60 -29.97
C LYS A 65 -14.79 8.03 -30.50
N LYS A 66 -14.54 9.06 -29.68
CA LYS A 66 -14.75 10.48 -30.01
C LYS A 66 -13.46 11.21 -30.43
N MET A 67 -12.29 10.67 -30.10
CA MET A 67 -10.96 11.28 -30.27
C MET A 67 -10.44 11.36 -31.72
N ASN A 68 -11.30 11.28 -32.75
CA ASN A 68 -10.85 11.55 -34.12
C ASN A 68 -10.65 13.07 -34.40
N VAL A 69 -11.00 13.97 -33.46
CA VAL A 69 -10.77 15.42 -33.62
C VAL A 69 -10.58 16.07 -32.23
N SER A 70 -9.64 17.01 -32.10
CA SER A 70 -9.30 17.87 -30.93
C SER A 70 -8.29 17.33 -29.89
N ASN A 71 -7.00 17.53 -30.21
CA ASN A 71 -5.83 17.28 -29.36
C ASN A 71 -5.34 18.58 -28.71
N LEU A 72 -5.48 18.72 -27.39
CA LEU A 72 -4.55 19.40 -26.46
C LEU A 72 -5.11 19.42 -25.03
N ARG A 73 -6.40 19.74 -24.86
CA ARG A 73 -7.06 19.79 -23.54
C ARG A 73 -7.38 18.42 -22.96
N SER A 74 -7.69 17.44 -23.82
CA SER A 74 -7.89 16.03 -23.45
C SER A 74 -6.62 15.37 -22.91
N ASN A 75 -5.44 15.78 -23.38
CA ASN A 75 -4.17 15.16 -23.01
C ASN A 75 -3.75 15.54 -21.57
N ALA A 76 -3.95 16.81 -21.19
CA ALA A 76 -3.64 17.28 -19.84
C ALA A 76 -4.56 16.65 -18.77
N GLU A 77 -5.86 16.56 -19.02
CA GLU A 77 -6.81 15.87 -18.13
C GLU A 77 -6.54 14.36 -18.06
N ALA A 78 -6.23 13.72 -19.20
CA ALA A 78 -5.87 12.30 -19.23
C ALA A 78 -4.56 12.00 -18.46
N ASN A 79 -3.56 12.88 -18.54
CA ASN A 79 -2.29 12.73 -17.83
C ASN A 79 -2.46 12.91 -16.31
N ALA A 80 -3.24 13.91 -15.87
CA ALA A 80 -3.55 14.11 -14.45
C ALA A 80 -4.29 12.90 -13.85
N GLN A 81 -5.30 12.40 -14.56
CA GLN A 81 -6.07 11.23 -14.16
C GLN A 81 -5.20 9.96 -14.10
N SER A 82 -4.27 9.80 -15.05
CA SER A 82 -3.31 8.68 -15.05
C SER A 82 -2.34 8.73 -13.86
N ALA A 83 -1.91 9.93 -13.44
CA ALA A 83 -1.07 10.11 -12.27
C ALA A 83 -1.81 9.73 -10.96
N GLU A 84 -3.08 10.11 -10.82
CA GLU A 84 -3.92 9.71 -9.69
C GLU A 84 -4.12 8.19 -9.64
N VAL A 85 -4.35 7.54 -10.79
CA VAL A 85 -4.45 6.08 -10.89
C VAL A 85 -3.13 5.40 -10.49
N ARG A 86 -1.96 5.95 -10.88
CA ARG A 86 -0.65 5.44 -10.45
C ARG A 86 -0.52 5.48 -8.93
N ILE A 87 -0.86 6.61 -8.29
CA ILE A 87 -0.83 6.77 -6.83
C ILE A 87 -1.76 5.77 -6.15
N ALA A 88 -3.00 5.63 -6.65
CA ALA A 88 -3.96 4.66 -6.13
C ALA A 88 -3.42 3.23 -6.23
N LYS A 89 -2.75 2.88 -7.34
CA LYS A 89 -2.11 1.56 -7.51
C LYS A 89 -0.99 1.30 -6.50
N VAL A 90 -0.21 2.32 -6.16
CA VAL A 90 0.82 2.20 -5.09
C VAL A 90 0.17 1.92 -3.74
N ALA A 91 -0.84 2.71 -3.39
CA ALA A 91 -1.59 2.55 -2.15
C ALA A 91 -2.20 1.14 -2.07
N MET A 92 -2.75 0.63 -3.18
CA MET A 92 -3.29 -0.72 -3.24
C MET A 92 -2.23 -1.80 -2.99
N THR A 93 -1.05 -1.69 -3.60
CA THR A 93 0.05 -2.64 -3.35
C THR A 93 0.47 -2.64 -1.88
N ASN A 94 0.54 -1.46 -1.26
CA ASN A 94 0.93 -1.33 0.14
C ASN A 94 -0.07 -1.99 1.09
N VAL A 95 -1.36 -1.79 0.80
CA VAL A 95 -2.45 -2.38 1.58
C VAL A 95 -2.51 -3.90 1.42
N ALA A 96 -2.41 -4.40 0.18
CA ALA A 96 -2.39 -5.84 -0.07
C ALA A 96 -1.22 -6.52 0.66
N LEU A 97 -0.06 -5.88 0.66
CA LEU A 97 1.08 -6.38 1.39
C LEU A 97 0.87 -6.37 2.91
N TRP A 98 0.30 -5.30 3.46
CA TRP A 98 -0.06 -5.26 4.89
C TRP A 98 -0.96 -6.45 5.26
N LEU A 99 -1.98 -6.76 4.44
CA LEU A 99 -2.83 -7.93 4.64
C LEU A 99 -2.03 -9.24 4.63
N ILE A 100 -1.17 -9.43 3.63
CA ILE A 100 -0.35 -10.66 3.51
C ILE A 100 0.56 -10.83 4.73
N CYS A 101 1.18 -9.75 5.20
CA CYS A 101 2.11 -9.82 6.32
C CYS A 101 1.41 -10.05 7.67
N TRP A 102 0.27 -9.38 7.90
CA TRP A 102 -0.39 -9.40 9.20
C TRP A 102 -1.42 -10.51 9.39
N THR A 103 -2.07 -10.97 8.32
CA THR A 103 -3.15 -11.97 8.41
C THR A 103 -2.72 -13.30 9.03
N PRO A 104 -1.53 -13.87 8.71
CA PRO A 104 -1.06 -15.08 9.37
C PRO A 104 -0.93 -14.91 10.88
N TYR A 105 -0.40 -13.77 11.33
CA TYR A 105 -0.22 -13.50 12.76
C TYR A 105 -1.57 -13.24 13.46
N ALA A 106 -2.45 -12.48 12.83
CA ALA A 106 -3.81 -12.23 13.30
C ALA A 106 -4.59 -13.54 13.49
N SER A 107 -4.38 -14.52 12.60
CA SER A 107 -5.02 -15.85 12.70
C SER A 107 -4.56 -16.61 13.96
N VAL A 108 -3.26 -16.58 14.27
CA VAL A 108 -2.71 -17.18 15.50
C VAL A 108 -3.23 -16.49 16.75
N VAL A 109 -3.33 -15.15 16.73
CA VAL A 109 -3.91 -14.37 17.83
C VAL A 109 -5.37 -14.76 18.06
N VAL A 110 -6.18 -14.85 17.01
CA VAL A 110 -7.58 -15.29 17.10
C VAL A 110 -7.67 -16.71 17.66
N GLN A 111 -6.81 -17.62 17.20
CA GLN A 111 -6.72 -18.97 17.74
C GLN A 111 -6.44 -18.94 19.25
N GLY A 112 -5.44 -18.17 19.68
CA GLY A 112 -5.10 -18.02 21.09
C GLY A 112 -6.24 -17.44 21.93
N LEU A 113 -6.94 -16.44 21.42
CA LEU A 113 -7.99 -15.73 22.15
C LEU A 113 -9.32 -16.48 22.23
N PHE A 114 -9.64 -17.35 21.26
CA PHE A 114 -10.98 -17.93 21.14
C PHE A 114 -11.01 -19.45 21.03
N PHE A 115 -9.98 -20.08 20.48
CA PHE A 115 -9.99 -21.49 20.10
C PHE A 115 -9.00 -22.32 20.93
N ASN A 116 -8.84 -23.60 20.59
CA ASN A 116 -7.87 -24.46 21.25
C ASN A 116 -6.42 -23.99 20.91
N GLN A 117 -5.57 -23.97 21.95
CA GLN A 117 -4.17 -23.53 21.88
C GLN A 117 -3.19 -24.69 21.65
N ASP A 118 -3.65 -25.95 21.64
CA ASP A 118 -2.79 -27.13 21.48
C ASP A 118 -1.94 -27.11 20.20
N ASP A 119 -2.44 -26.50 19.12
CA ASP A 119 -1.72 -26.37 17.84
C ASP A 119 -0.79 -25.13 17.77
N ILE A 120 -0.79 -24.26 18.79
CA ILE A 120 0.06 -23.06 18.82
C ILE A 120 1.45 -23.45 19.31
N THR A 121 2.25 -23.96 18.38
CA THR A 121 3.66 -24.27 18.62
C THR A 121 4.55 -23.02 18.51
N PRO A 122 5.80 -23.04 19.02
CA PRO A 122 6.73 -21.93 18.88
C PRO A 122 6.96 -21.49 17.42
N ILE A 123 7.00 -22.43 16.47
CA ILE A 123 7.20 -22.11 15.05
C ILE A 123 5.95 -21.46 14.45
N VAL A 124 4.77 -21.98 14.80
CA VAL A 124 3.47 -21.48 14.33
C VAL A 124 3.19 -20.08 14.84
N SER A 125 3.68 -19.72 16.03
CA SER A 125 3.61 -18.35 16.54
C SER A 125 4.72 -17.44 16.01
N MET A 126 5.95 -17.96 15.85
CA MET A 126 7.12 -17.18 15.45
C MET A 126 7.08 -16.69 14.00
N LEU A 127 6.91 -17.61 13.04
CA LEU A 127 7.04 -17.25 11.62
C LEU A 127 6.03 -16.19 11.19
N PRO A 128 4.74 -16.29 11.57
CA PRO A 128 3.78 -15.21 11.32
C PRO A 128 4.15 -13.90 12.03
N ALA A 129 4.65 -13.96 13.27
CA ALA A 129 5.05 -12.77 13.99
C ALA A 129 6.24 -12.05 13.33
N LEU A 130 7.23 -12.80 12.82
CA LEU A 130 8.37 -12.24 12.08
C LEU A 130 7.92 -11.61 10.75
N LEU A 131 7.01 -12.27 10.04
CA LEU A 131 6.44 -11.75 8.80
C LEU A 131 5.65 -10.45 9.05
N ALA A 132 4.88 -10.37 10.14
CA ALA A 132 4.19 -9.15 10.51
C ALA A 132 5.18 -8.01 10.83
N LYS A 133 6.29 -8.31 11.52
CA LYS A 133 7.32 -7.32 11.86
C LYS A 133 8.12 -6.85 10.64
N SER A 134 8.34 -7.70 9.64
CA SER A 134 9.03 -7.31 8.40
C SER A 134 8.18 -6.39 7.49
N ALA A 135 6.86 -6.28 7.73
CA ALA A 135 5.95 -5.42 6.98
C ALA A 135 6.48 -3.99 6.82
N SER A 136 7.10 -3.45 7.87
CA SER A 136 7.64 -2.08 7.92
C SER A 136 8.75 -1.82 6.90
N VAL A 137 9.51 -2.85 6.50
CA VAL A 137 10.64 -2.74 5.56
C VAL A 137 10.15 -2.53 4.12
N TYR A 138 8.99 -3.11 3.79
CA TYR A 138 8.48 -3.05 2.43
C TYR A 138 7.85 -1.70 2.08
N ASN A 139 7.36 -0.94 3.07
CA ASN A 139 6.80 0.39 2.86
C ASN A 139 7.79 1.29 2.06
N PRO A 140 9.04 1.56 2.51
CA PRO A 140 10.04 2.30 1.72
C PRO A 140 10.31 1.74 0.33
N ILE A 141 10.36 0.41 0.18
CA ILE A 141 10.63 -0.26 -1.11
C ILE A 141 9.52 0.05 -2.11
N ILE A 142 8.25 -0.06 -1.69
CA ILE A 142 7.09 0.24 -2.53
C ILE A 142 7.08 1.70 -2.97
N TYR A 143 7.42 2.63 -2.07
CA TYR A 143 7.55 4.05 -2.41
C TYR A 143 8.71 4.31 -3.37
N ALA A 144 9.87 3.67 -3.15
CA ALA A 144 11.03 3.79 -4.03
C ALA A 144 10.77 3.26 -5.45
N ILE A 145 9.88 2.27 -5.62
CA ILE A 145 9.53 1.76 -6.95
C ILE A 145 8.49 2.64 -7.62
N ASN A 146 7.48 3.12 -6.87
CA ASN A 146 6.26 3.61 -7.51
C ASN A 146 5.96 5.10 -7.33
N HIS A 147 6.63 5.82 -6.40
CA HIS A 147 6.32 7.22 -6.10
C HIS A 147 7.34 8.18 -6.75
N PRO A 148 7.00 8.85 -7.87
CA PRO A 148 7.97 9.61 -8.69
C PRO A 148 8.65 10.75 -7.92
N LYS A 149 7.90 11.51 -7.11
CA LYS A 149 8.50 12.58 -6.27
C LYS A 149 9.44 12.03 -5.19
N PHE A 150 9.19 10.82 -4.70
CA PHE A 150 10.03 10.18 -3.68
C PHE A 150 11.31 9.67 -4.34
N ARG A 151 11.21 9.09 -5.54
CA ARG A 151 12.34 8.68 -6.38
C ARG A 151 13.25 9.84 -6.73
N LEU A 152 12.68 10.99 -7.10
CA LEU A 152 13.44 12.20 -7.39
C LEU A 152 14.19 12.71 -6.14
N ALA A 153 13.54 12.74 -4.98
CA ALA A 153 14.19 13.08 -3.72
C ALA A 153 15.30 12.08 -3.37
N LEU A 154 15.10 10.79 -3.64
CA LEU A 154 16.08 9.74 -3.40
C LEU A 154 17.30 9.88 -4.31
N MET A 155 17.12 10.17 -5.60
CA MET A 155 18.22 10.45 -6.53
C MET A 155 19.09 11.61 -6.05
N LYS A 156 18.47 12.68 -5.55
CA LYS A 156 19.19 13.85 -5.07
C LYS A 156 19.98 13.59 -3.79
N GLN A 157 19.45 12.76 -2.88
CA GLN A 157 20.04 12.50 -1.57
C GLN A 157 20.98 11.28 -1.55
N MET A 158 20.77 10.30 -2.44
CA MET A 158 21.52 9.04 -2.52
C MET A 158 21.89 8.70 -3.97
N PRO A 159 22.88 9.39 -4.57
CA PRO A 159 23.25 9.22 -5.98
C PRO A 159 23.83 7.84 -6.33
N GLY A 160 24.19 7.03 -5.32
CA GLY A 160 24.68 5.65 -5.50
C GLY A 160 23.59 4.59 -5.70
N PHE A 161 22.31 4.92 -5.46
CA PHE A 161 21.20 4.03 -5.81
C PHE A 161 20.87 4.32 -7.28
N CYS A 162 21.11 3.37 -8.20
CA CYS A 162 20.94 3.52 -9.66
C CYS A 162 19.47 3.75 -10.10
N ILE A 163 18.82 4.79 -9.58
CA ILE A 163 17.48 5.23 -9.96
C ILE A 163 17.65 6.33 -11.00
N HIS A 164 17.01 6.17 -12.15
CA HIS A 164 16.81 7.24 -13.12
C HIS A 164 15.31 7.52 -13.18
N GLU A 165 14.92 8.71 -12.75
CA GLU A 165 13.58 9.27 -12.96
C GLU A 165 13.79 10.61 -13.68
N GLU A 166 13.02 10.86 -14.74
CA GLU A 166 13.09 12.11 -15.49
C GLU A 166 12.38 13.23 -14.70
N ASP A 167 12.95 14.42 -14.69
CA ASP A 167 12.36 15.60 -14.06
C ASP A 167 11.18 16.10 -14.93
N ASP A 168 9.94 15.93 -14.47
CA ASP A 168 8.71 16.43 -15.13
C ASP A 168 8.70 17.96 -15.36
N LYS A 169 9.68 18.71 -14.82
CA LYS A 169 9.85 20.14 -15.12
C LYS A 169 10.41 20.43 -16.51
N ALA A 170 10.87 19.43 -17.26
CA ALA A 170 11.47 19.63 -18.59
C ALA A 170 10.48 19.56 -19.77
N SER A 171 9.23 19.09 -19.59
CA SER A 171 8.28 18.90 -20.70
C SER A 171 7.42 20.13 -21.04
N GLY A 172 7.66 21.28 -20.39
CA GLY A 172 6.85 22.50 -20.56
C GLY A 172 7.50 23.63 -21.35
N ALA A 173 8.74 23.48 -21.83
CA ALA A 173 9.47 24.56 -22.48
C ALA A 173 10.31 24.00 -23.64
N ASP A 174 9.68 23.79 -24.79
CA ASP A 174 10.20 24.22 -26.10
C ASP A 174 9.23 23.80 -27.21
N THR A 175 8.16 24.57 -27.35
CA THR A 175 7.47 24.74 -28.63
C THR A 175 7.30 26.23 -28.83
N LYS A 176 8.41 26.93 -29.13
CA LYS A 176 8.36 28.24 -29.76
C LYS A 176 8.56 28.07 -31.26
N SER A 177 7.42 28.07 -31.92
CA SER A 177 7.11 28.51 -33.28
C SER A 177 8.28 28.89 -34.18
N THR A 178 8.37 28.16 -35.30
CA THR A 178 8.95 28.61 -36.56
C THR A 178 8.27 29.92 -36.99
N GLU A 179 8.97 31.04 -36.93
CA GLU A 179 8.60 32.24 -37.69
C GLU A 179 9.47 32.35 -38.93
N THR A 180 8.76 32.38 -40.05
CA THR A 180 9.21 32.61 -41.41
C THR A 180 9.84 34.01 -41.53
N ALA A 181 11.02 34.11 -42.14
CA ALA A 181 11.47 35.36 -42.76
C ALA A 181 11.90 35.06 -44.20
N LYS A 182 11.03 35.46 -45.12
CA LYS A 182 11.23 35.52 -46.57
C LYS A 182 11.46 36.99 -46.90
N ALA A 183 12.61 37.30 -47.50
CA ALA A 183 12.95 38.41 -48.40
C ALA A 183 14.43 38.79 -48.21
#